data_AF-A0A0J0YKW9-F1
#
_entry.id   AF-A0A0J0YKW9-F1
#
_cell.length_a   1.000
_cell.length_b   1.000
_cell.length_c   1.000
_cell.angle_alpha   90.00
_cell.angle_beta   90.00
_cell.angle_gamma   90.00
#
_symmetry.space_group_name_H-M   'P 1'
#
loop_
_entity.id
_entity.type
_entity.pdbx_description
1 polymer ?
#
loop_
_entity_poly.entity_id
_entity_poly.type
_entity_poly.pdbx_seq_one_letter_code
_entity_poly.pdbx_strand_id
1 'polypeptide(L)'
;MKKAILSVALVTLFFMSSCQKESAQEESKVVTTEQKENWLTATLDSKFASSQKQVTAYLFPADKMEALVKTPNVTTVRFVLGYADHTIQISVTGVDKSGKKLGTVSATVLKESNYSGKLSKLNQLTVSKTNKRTALLNAHSLLPKDAFAGIEAWQQKLSAVTDLEEVTSYEGVRFRYFSLESEVILAMVDSGNTANIGLFLGLNTKGKVTTVLIGLDKNNDIKKTTPTSKEAAAVYDFSEPCPPKGDPANFE
;
A
#
# COMPACT_ATOMS: atom_id res chain seq x y z
N MET A 1 19.25 63.63 -40.95
CA MET A 1 20.55 63.01 -41.29
C MET A 1 21.06 62.25 -40.08
N LYS A 2 21.61 61.05 -40.35
CA LYS A 2 22.55 60.25 -39.54
C LYS A 2 22.07 59.59 -38.24
N LYS A 3 22.03 58.26 -38.38
CA LYS A 3 21.98 57.14 -37.43
C LYS A 3 22.93 57.30 -36.24
N ALA A 4 22.52 56.77 -35.09
CA ALA A 4 23.43 56.09 -34.16
C ALA A 4 22.69 54.91 -33.50
N ILE A 5 23.17 53.72 -33.81
CA ILE A 5 22.85 52.43 -33.19
C ILE A 5 23.85 52.27 -32.04
N LEU A 6 23.39 51.91 -30.84
CA LEU A 6 24.13 50.94 -30.00
C LEU A 6 23.27 50.36 -28.87
N SER A 7 23.30 49.04 -28.84
CA SER A 7 22.67 48.10 -27.91
C SER A 7 23.25 48.17 -26.49
N VAL A 8 22.40 48.04 -25.46
CA VAL A 8 22.73 47.26 -24.24
C VAL A 8 21.43 46.64 -23.73
N ALA A 9 21.33 45.32 -23.86
CA ALA A 9 20.38 44.49 -23.14
C ALA A 9 20.89 44.32 -21.69
N LEU A 10 20.02 44.53 -20.70
CA LEU A 10 20.23 43.97 -19.38
C LEU A 10 18.90 43.40 -18.87
N VAL A 11 18.76 42.10 -19.15
CA VAL A 11 17.76 41.22 -18.55
C VAL A 11 18.27 40.83 -17.18
N THR A 12 17.56 41.23 -16.13
CA THR A 12 17.64 40.59 -14.81
C THR A 12 16.24 40.49 -14.21
N LEU A 13 15.42 39.63 -14.82
CA LEU A 13 14.30 39.01 -14.13
C LEU A 13 14.85 38.01 -13.12
N PHE A 14 15.02 38.46 -11.88
CA PHE A 14 15.11 37.59 -10.72
C PHE A 14 13.75 36.93 -10.49
N PHE A 15 13.45 35.89 -11.27
CA PHE A 15 12.51 34.87 -10.83
C PHE A 15 13.22 34.08 -9.73
N MET A 16 13.02 34.51 -8.48
CA MET A 16 13.22 33.62 -7.35
C MET A 16 12.14 32.55 -7.44
N SER A 17 12.45 31.47 -8.17
CA SER A 17 11.76 30.20 -8.05
C SER A 17 11.99 29.70 -6.63
N SER A 18 11.10 30.11 -5.73
CA SER A 18 10.92 29.43 -4.45
C SER A 18 10.63 27.97 -4.79
N CYS A 19 11.59 27.09 -4.55
CA CYS A 19 11.39 25.66 -4.45
C CYS A 19 10.33 25.42 -3.37
N GLN A 20 9.06 25.49 -3.77
CA GLN A 20 8.01 24.76 -3.09
C GLN A 20 8.44 23.29 -3.17
N LYS A 21 8.78 22.74 -2.00
CA LYS A 21 8.98 21.31 -1.82
C LYS A 21 7.60 20.67 -2.00
N GLU A 22 7.21 20.56 -3.26
CA GLU A 22 6.04 19.82 -3.69
C GLU A 22 6.30 18.38 -3.25
N SER A 23 5.48 17.88 -2.34
CA SER A 23 5.45 16.47 -2.00
C SER A 23 5.09 15.72 -3.27
N ALA A 24 6.11 15.32 -4.03
CA ALA A 24 5.98 14.53 -5.23
C ALA A 24 5.41 13.18 -4.82
N GLN A 25 4.09 13.10 -4.80
CA GLN A 25 3.37 11.85 -4.75
C GLN A 25 3.69 11.15 -6.08
N GLU A 26 4.50 10.10 -6.02
CA GLU A 26 4.96 9.36 -7.21
C GLU A 26 3.75 8.90 -8.04
N GLU A 27 3.79 9.18 -9.34
CA GLU A 27 2.72 8.82 -10.26
C GLU A 27 2.50 7.30 -10.30
N SER A 28 1.24 6.89 -10.26
CA SER A 28 0.81 5.50 -10.19
C SER A 28 1.13 4.74 -11.49
N LYS A 29 2.03 3.76 -11.43
CA LYS A 29 2.35 2.85 -12.55
C LYS A 29 2.09 1.41 -12.14
N VAL A 30 1.58 0.61 -13.09
CA VAL A 30 1.39 -0.83 -12.88
C VAL A 30 2.76 -1.47 -12.67
N VAL A 31 2.86 -2.41 -11.71
CA VAL A 31 4.11 -3.14 -11.48
C VAL A 31 4.51 -3.89 -12.75
N THR A 32 5.65 -3.52 -13.33
CA THR A 32 6.20 -4.12 -14.56
C THR A 32 6.86 -5.46 -14.30
N THR A 33 7.08 -6.27 -15.34
CA THR A 33 7.85 -7.53 -15.23
C THR A 33 9.23 -7.27 -14.63
N GLU A 34 9.93 -6.25 -15.12
CA GLU A 34 11.23 -5.82 -14.59
C GLU A 34 11.16 -5.50 -13.09
N GLN A 35 10.13 -4.76 -12.64
CA GLN A 35 9.97 -4.46 -11.21
C GLN A 35 9.73 -5.71 -10.36
N LYS A 36 9.03 -6.73 -10.88
CA LYS A 36 8.85 -8.02 -10.18
C LYS A 36 10.18 -8.76 -10.05
N GLU A 37 10.97 -8.82 -11.12
CA GLU A 37 12.29 -9.46 -11.13
C GLU A 37 13.27 -8.74 -10.20
N ASN A 38 13.27 -7.40 -10.26
CA ASN A 38 14.04 -6.56 -9.36
C ASN A 38 13.68 -6.82 -7.90
N TRP A 39 12.40 -7.02 -7.58
CA TRP A 39 12.01 -7.36 -6.21
C TRP A 39 12.58 -8.69 -5.72
N LEU A 40 12.65 -9.70 -6.60
CA LEU A 40 13.17 -11.02 -6.24
C LEU A 40 14.69 -11.04 -6.06
N THR A 41 15.39 -10.05 -6.61
CA THR A 41 16.86 -10.00 -6.66
C THR A 41 17.48 -8.80 -5.93
N ALA A 42 16.68 -7.81 -5.55
CA ALA A 42 17.12 -6.60 -4.86
C ALA A 42 17.92 -6.91 -3.59
N THR A 43 18.91 -6.11 -3.23
CA THR A 43 19.53 -6.21 -1.90
C THR A 43 18.70 -5.41 -0.90
N LEU A 44 18.21 -6.06 0.17
CA LEU A 44 17.47 -5.40 1.24
C LEU A 44 18.43 -4.78 2.27
N ASP A 45 19.18 -3.76 1.84
CA ASP A 45 20.20 -3.07 2.62
C ASP A 45 19.68 -1.81 3.34
N SER A 46 20.59 -1.00 3.88
CA SER A 46 20.27 0.25 4.56
C SER A 46 19.62 1.30 3.65
N LYS A 47 19.88 1.25 2.33
CA LYS A 47 19.28 2.16 1.35
C LYS A 47 17.83 1.77 1.11
N PHE A 48 17.57 0.48 0.90
CA PHE A 48 16.20 -0.05 0.89
C PHE A 48 15.46 0.33 2.17
N ALA A 49 16.05 0.04 3.33
CA ALA A 49 15.41 0.29 4.60
C ALA A 49 15.08 1.77 4.82
N SER A 50 16.01 2.67 4.46
CA SER A 50 15.82 4.12 4.60
C SER A 50 14.73 4.67 3.67
N SER A 51 14.64 4.18 2.44
CA SER A 51 13.58 4.56 1.50
C SER A 51 12.23 3.98 1.91
N GLN A 52 12.19 2.68 2.26
CA GLN A 52 10.97 1.99 2.63
C GLN A 52 10.35 2.54 3.92
N LYS A 53 11.15 3.03 4.88
CA LYS A 53 10.64 3.72 6.09
C LYS A 53 9.86 5.00 5.78
N GLN A 54 10.11 5.63 4.64
CA GLN A 54 9.37 6.83 4.24
C GLN A 54 8.01 6.47 3.66
N VAL A 55 7.81 5.22 3.23
CA VAL A 55 6.50 4.75 2.77
C VAL A 55 5.60 4.52 3.96
N THR A 56 4.54 5.31 3.97
CA THR A 56 3.46 5.22 4.93
C THR A 56 2.47 4.12 4.54
N ALA A 57 1.97 4.17 3.31
CA ALA A 57 0.96 3.26 2.79
C ALA A 57 0.99 3.23 1.26
N TYR A 58 0.36 2.22 0.68
CA TYR A 58 0.04 2.12 -0.73
C TYR A 58 -1.46 2.38 -0.90
N LEU A 59 -1.80 3.47 -1.57
CA LEU A 59 -3.18 3.93 -1.72
C LEU A 59 -3.80 3.34 -2.98
N PHE A 60 -4.95 2.69 -2.80
CA PHE A 60 -5.79 2.24 -3.89
C PHE A 60 -7.12 3.00 -3.86
N PRO A 61 -7.46 3.78 -4.91
CA PRO A 61 -8.74 4.46 -4.97
C PRO A 61 -9.91 3.49 -4.86
N ALA A 62 -10.89 3.81 -4.01
CA ALA A 62 -12.00 2.92 -3.72
C ALA A 62 -12.86 2.62 -4.96
N ASP A 63 -13.07 3.61 -5.83
CA ASP A 63 -13.82 3.46 -7.10
C ASP A 63 -13.14 2.45 -8.05
N LYS A 64 -11.80 2.48 -8.13
CA LYS A 64 -11.03 1.54 -8.95
C LYS A 64 -11.03 0.13 -8.38
N MET A 65 -10.91 0.01 -7.06
CA MET A 65 -10.98 -1.28 -6.38
C MET A 65 -12.37 -1.90 -6.51
N GLU A 66 -13.42 -1.09 -6.36
CA GLU A 66 -14.82 -1.49 -6.56
C GLU A 66 -15.04 -2.00 -7.99
N ALA A 67 -14.62 -1.25 -9.00
CA ALA A 67 -14.72 -1.66 -10.40
C ALA A 67 -13.97 -2.98 -10.66
N LEU A 68 -12.79 -3.16 -10.07
CA LEU A 68 -12.02 -4.39 -10.19
C LEU A 68 -12.77 -5.59 -9.61
N VAL A 69 -13.27 -5.50 -8.38
CA VAL A 69 -13.91 -6.65 -7.71
C VAL A 69 -15.34 -6.93 -8.20
N LYS A 70 -15.99 -5.96 -8.84
CA LYS A 70 -17.26 -6.16 -9.55
C LYS A 70 -17.08 -6.66 -10.98
N THR A 71 -15.84 -6.79 -11.49
CA THR A 71 -15.58 -7.40 -12.79
C THR A 71 -16.00 -8.88 -12.78
N PRO A 72 -16.77 -9.37 -13.76
CA PRO A 72 -17.24 -10.75 -13.79
C PRO A 72 -16.10 -11.76 -13.64
N ASN A 73 -16.34 -12.80 -12.82
CA ASN A 73 -15.42 -13.90 -12.54
C ASN A 73 -14.19 -13.56 -11.67
N VAL A 74 -13.99 -12.31 -11.25
CA VAL A 74 -12.98 -12.01 -10.23
C VAL A 74 -13.40 -12.67 -8.91
N THR A 75 -12.60 -13.60 -8.41
CA THR A 75 -12.83 -14.25 -7.11
C THR A 75 -11.83 -13.81 -6.07
N THR A 76 -10.61 -13.50 -6.50
CA THR A 76 -9.47 -13.17 -5.64
C THR A 76 -8.76 -11.95 -6.21
N VAL A 77 -8.22 -11.11 -5.34
CA VAL A 77 -7.26 -10.08 -5.69
C VAL A 77 -5.85 -10.48 -5.23
N ARG A 78 -4.84 -10.10 -6.00
CA ARG A 78 -3.42 -10.32 -5.69
C ARG A 78 -2.71 -8.98 -5.57
N PHE A 79 -2.13 -8.70 -4.41
CA PHE A 79 -1.25 -7.55 -4.17
C PHE A 79 0.16 -7.91 -4.66
N VAL A 80 0.43 -7.64 -5.93
CA VAL A 80 1.67 -8.00 -6.61
C VAL A 80 2.80 -7.06 -6.21
N LEU A 81 3.89 -7.64 -5.72
CA LEU A 81 5.08 -6.93 -5.27
C LEU A 81 6.03 -6.69 -6.43
N GLY A 82 6.61 -5.50 -6.45
CA GLY A 82 7.73 -5.12 -7.30
C GLY A 82 8.70 -4.25 -6.53
N TYR A 83 9.76 -3.81 -7.21
CA TYR A 83 10.80 -2.98 -6.61
C TYR A 83 11.29 -1.94 -7.61
N ALA A 84 11.29 -0.69 -7.17
CA ALA A 84 11.85 0.46 -7.88
C ALA A 84 12.27 1.51 -6.86
N ASP A 85 13.32 2.27 -7.17
CA ASP A 85 13.78 3.39 -6.35
C ASP A 85 13.97 3.04 -4.87
N HIS A 86 14.56 1.87 -4.62
CA HIS A 86 14.82 1.33 -3.29
C HIS A 86 13.58 1.11 -2.43
N THR A 87 12.43 0.97 -3.06
CA THR A 87 11.13 0.89 -2.41
C THR A 87 10.33 -0.25 -3.01
N ILE A 88 9.58 -0.96 -2.17
CA ILE A 88 8.57 -1.91 -2.64
C ILE A 88 7.53 -1.13 -3.45
N GLN A 89 7.12 -1.70 -4.57
CA GLN A 89 6.03 -1.25 -5.41
C GLN A 89 4.89 -2.25 -5.30
N ILE A 90 3.64 -1.80 -5.30
CA ILE A 90 2.48 -2.69 -5.17
C ILE A 90 1.43 -2.32 -6.20
N SER A 91 0.88 -3.34 -6.87
CA SER A 91 -0.35 -3.24 -7.65
C SER A 91 -1.32 -4.34 -7.25
N VAL A 92 -2.61 -4.14 -7.49
CA VAL A 92 -3.65 -5.13 -7.25
C VAL A 92 -4.06 -5.74 -8.57
N THR A 93 -4.05 -7.06 -8.68
CA THR A 93 -4.57 -7.79 -9.85
C THR A 93 -5.76 -8.64 -9.46
N GLY A 94 -6.91 -8.44 -10.10
CA GLY A 94 -8.07 -9.32 -9.95
C GLY A 94 -7.87 -10.57 -10.79
N VAL A 95 -8.13 -11.74 -10.21
CA VAL A 95 -7.99 -13.05 -10.87
C VAL A 95 -9.23 -13.90 -10.69
N ASP A 96 -9.48 -14.79 -11.64
CA ASP A 96 -10.49 -15.84 -11.52
C ASP A 96 -9.98 -17.07 -10.74
N LYS A 97 -10.83 -18.09 -10.62
CA LYS A 97 -10.53 -19.36 -9.94
C LYS A 97 -9.35 -20.13 -10.56
N SER A 98 -9.04 -19.89 -11.84
CA SER A 98 -7.88 -20.49 -12.52
C SER A 98 -6.60 -19.67 -12.37
N GLY A 99 -6.69 -18.48 -11.77
CA GLY A 99 -5.57 -17.54 -11.65
C GLY A 99 -5.41 -16.63 -12.85
N LYS A 100 -6.32 -16.66 -13.83
CA LYS A 100 -6.28 -15.77 -14.99
C LYS A 100 -6.52 -14.34 -14.57
N LYS A 101 -5.66 -13.43 -15.00
CA LYS A 101 -5.78 -11.99 -14.78
C LYS A 101 -7.00 -11.41 -15.52
N LEU A 102 -7.80 -10.64 -14.80
CA LEU A 102 -9.02 -9.97 -15.31
C LEU A 102 -8.96 -8.44 -15.21
N GLY A 103 -8.06 -7.88 -14.41
CA GLY A 103 -7.86 -6.44 -14.29
C GLY A 103 -6.74 -6.09 -13.33
N THR A 104 -6.28 -4.83 -13.36
CA THR A 104 -5.23 -4.34 -12.46
C THR A 104 -5.51 -2.91 -12.00
N VAL A 105 -5.19 -2.61 -10.75
CA VAL A 105 -5.19 -1.26 -10.16
C VAL A 105 -3.80 -1.00 -9.59
N SER A 106 -3.21 0.12 -9.96
CA SER A 106 -1.90 0.55 -9.43
C SER A 106 -2.07 1.27 -8.10
N ALA A 107 -1.09 1.12 -7.21
CA ALA A 107 -1.03 1.93 -6.01
C ALA A 107 -0.48 3.32 -6.30
N THR A 108 -0.83 4.26 -5.44
CA THR A 108 -0.06 5.49 -5.25
C THR A 108 0.69 5.40 -3.93
N VAL A 109 2.00 5.63 -3.93
CA VAL A 109 2.81 5.55 -2.71
C VAL A 109 2.60 6.81 -1.87
N LEU A 110 2.09 6.63 -0.65
CA LEU A 110 1.94 7.71 0.33
C LEU A 110 3.22 7.82 1.16
N LYS A 111 3.80 9.03 1.22
CA LYS A 111 4.95 9.37 2.06
C LYS A 111 4.56 10.57 2.95
N GLU A 112 4.19 10.32 4.21
CA GLU A 112 3.81 11.36 5.18
C GLU A 112 4.73 11.33 6.40
N SER A 113 5.48 12.41 6.64
CA SER A 113 6.50 12.47 7.69
C SER A 113 5.96 12.30 9.12
N ASN A 114 4.68 12.64 9.35
CA ASN A 114 4.04 12.61 10.67
C ASN A 114 2.95 11.54 10.79
N TYR A 115 2.93 10.55 9.89
CA TYR A 115 1.85 9.56 9.88
C TYR A 115 1.85 8.65 11.11
N SER A 116 2.97 8.50 11.83
CA SER A 116 3.01 7.74 13.09
C SER A 116 1.97 8.23 14.11
N GLY A 117 1.77 9.56 14.19
CA GLY A 117 0.74 10.16 15.04
C GLY A 117 -0.69 9.95 14.54
N LYS A 118 -0.90 9.79 13.22
CA LYS A 118 -2.19 9.38 12.66
C LYS A 118 -2.45 7.90 12.89
N LEU A 119 -1.45 7.06 12.68
CA LEU A 119 -1.53 5.60 12.83
C LEU A 119 -1.75 5.20 14.28
N SER A 120 -1.17 5.91 15.25
CA SER A 120 -1.39 5.66 16.68
C SER A 120 -2.85 5.79 17.11
N LYS A 121 -3.68 6.49 16.33
CA LYS A 121 -5.14 6.53 16.53
C LYS A 121 -5.77 5.15 16.41
N LEU A 122 -5.19 4.19 15.67
CA LEU A 122 -5.66 2.81 15.60
C LEU A 122 -5.74 2.16 16.97
N ASN A 123 -4.78 2.42 17.87
CA ASN A 123 -4.80 1.85 19.22
C ASN A 123 -5.98 2.31 20.07
N GLN A 124 -6.62 3.41 19.68
CA GLN A 124 -7.79 3.97 20.36
C GLN A 124 -9.10 3.46 19.74
N LEU A 125 -9.03 2.77 18.60
CA LEU A 125 -10.19 2.25 17.89
C LEU A 125 -10.49 0.81 18.27
N THR A 126 -11.77 0.47 18.23
CA THR A 126 -12.28 -0.88 18.40
C THR A 126 -12.91 -1.39 17.11
N VAL A 127 -13.08 -2.71 17.03
CA VAL A 127 -13.96 -3.32 16.03
C VAL A 127 -15.38 -3.28 16.56
N SER A 128 -16.33 -2.92 15.70
CA SER A 128 -17.75 -2.98 16.05
C SER A 128 -18.16 -4.41 16.42
N LYS A 129 -18.78 -4.57 17.59
CA LYS A 129 -19.31 -5.87 18.06
C LYS A 129 -20.74 -6.14 17.57
N THR A 130 -21.39 -5.13 16.99
CA THR A 130 -22.80 -5.17 16.60
C THR A 130 -23.01 -5.34 15.10
N ASN A 131 -22.00 -5.03 14.29
CA ASN A 131 -22.04 -5.27 12.84
C ASN A 131 -22.02 -6.77 12.55
N LYS A 132 -23.13 -7.30 12.03
CA LYS A 132 -23.18 -8.67 11.50
C LYS A 132 -22.25 -8.75 10.29
N ARG A 133 -21.26 -9.65 10.37
CA ARG A 133 -20.31 -9.94 9.30
C ARG A 133 -20.42 -11.41 8.91
N THR A 134 -20.09 -11.71 7.66
CA THR A 134 -19.97 -13.11 7.21
C THR A 134 -18.79 -13.80 7.91
N ALA A 135 -18.78 -15.14 7.89
CA ALA A 135 -17.66 -15.90 8.43
C ALA A 135 -16.33 -15.53 7.76
N LEU A 136 -16.35 -15.31 6.44
CA LEU A 136 -15.19 -14.83 5.68
C LEU A 136 -14.69 -13.48 6.21
N LEU A 137 -15.56 -12.47 6.33
CA LEU A 137 -15.15 -11.14 6.80
C LEU A 137 -14.66 -11.18 8.27
N ASN A 138 -15.17 -12.08 9.10
CA ASN A 138 -14.65 -12.27 10.45
C ASN A 138 -13.26 -12.90 10.46
N ALA A 139 -12.99 -13.85 9.55
CA ALA A 139 -11.67 -14.47 9.43
C ALA A 139 -10.57 -13.47 9.05
N HIS A 140 -10.89 -12.45 8.25
CA HIS A 140 -9.94 -11.38 7.89
C HIS A 140 -9.99 -10.16 8.82
N SER A 141 -10.94 -10.08 9.75
CA SER A 141 -11.07 -8.90 10.61
C SER A 141 -9.89 -8.82 11.59
N LEU A 142 -9.13 -7.74 11.51
CA LEU A 142 -8.09 -7.45 12.49
C LEU A 142 -8.60 -6.51 13.59
N LEU A 143 -8.10 -6.70 14.80
CA LEU A 143 -8.24 -5.67 15.83
C LEU A 143 -7.33 -4.49 15.45
N PRO A 144 -7.80 -3.23 15.52
CA PRO A 144 -7.00 -2.05 15.22
C PRO A 144 -5.66 -2.00 15.97
N LYS A 145 -5.62 -2.44 17.23
CA LYS A 145 -4.39 -2.53 18.02
C LYS A 145 -3.38 -3.54 17.44
N ASP A 146 -3.85 -4.65 16.88
CA ASP A 146 -3.00 -5.71 16.33
C ASP A 146 -2.46 -5.26 14.97
N ALA A 147 -3.29 -4.59 14.17
CA ALA A 147 -2.88 -3.91 12.95
C ALA A 147 -1.78 -2.87 13.23
N PHE A 148 -1.96 -2.01 14.25
CA PHE A 148 -0.95 -1.05 14.66
C PHE A 148 0.37 -1.73 15.06
N ALA A 149 0.30 -2.73 15.95
CA ALA A 149 1.48 -3.44 16.42
C ALA A 149 2.26 -4.12 15.28
N GLY A 150 1.55 -4.74 14.32
CA GLY A 150 2.17 -5.35 13.15
C GLY A 150 2.89 -4.33 12.27
N ILE A 151 2.28 -3.17 12.00
CA ILE A 151 2.89 -2.09 11.21
C ILE A 151 4.12 -1.51 11.94
N GLU A 152 4.03 -1.29 13.25
CA GLU A 152 5.13 -0.81 14.07
C GLU A 152 6.31 -1.79 14.07
N ALA A 153 6.04 -3.09 14.21
CA ALA A 153 7.07 -4.12 14.17
C ALA A 153 7.83 -4.15 12.82
N TRP A 154 7.12 -3.91 11.71
CA TRP A 154 7.78 -3.77 10.40
C TRP A 154 8.68 -2.53 10.35
N GLN A 155 8.21 -1.38 10.85
CA GLN A 155 9.02 -0.16 10.94
C GLN A 155 10.26 -0.33 11.83
N GLN A 156 10.16 -1.15 12.88
CA GLN A 156 11.31 -1.51 13.73
C GLN A 156 12.32 -2.38 12.98
N LYS A 157 11.88 -3.40 12.23
CA LYS A 157 12.77 -4.21 11.38
C LYS A 157 13.52 -3.36 10.35
N LEU A 158 12.82 -2.45 9.68
CA LEU A 158 13.45 -1.50 8.77
C LEU A 158 14.45 -0.57 9.49
N SER A 159 14.13 -0.12 10.72
CA SER A 159 15.02 0.77 11.46
C SER A 159 16.30 0.08 11.94
N ALA A 160 16.22 -1.20 12.30
CA ALA A 160 17.36 -2.00 12.71
C ALA A 160 18.17 -2.52 11.51
N VAL A 161 17.57 -2.58 10.31
CA VAL A 161 18.14 -3.21 9.11
C VAL A 161 18.53 -4.66 9.40
N THR A 162 17.65 -5.40 10.10
CA THR A 162 17.89 -6.79 10.52
C THR A 162 16.85 -7.74 9.95
N ASP A 163 17.31 -8.91 9.53
CA ASP A 163 16.50 -10.05 9.06
C ASP A 163 15.49 -9.70 7.97
N LEU A 164 15.75 -8.65 7.17
CA LEU A 164 14.81 -8.17 6.15
C LEU A 164 14.49 -9.27 5.13
N GLU A 165 15.50 -10.00 4.69
CA GLU A 165 15.35 -11.17 3.81
C GLU A 165 14.47 -12.25 4.43
N GLU A 166 14.69 -12.54 5.72
CA GLU A 166 13.94 -13.57 6.42
C GLU A 166 12.48 -13.19 6.54
N VAL A 167 12.17 -11.96 6.94
CA VAL A 167 10.78 -11.55 7.18
C VAL A 167 9.99 -11.38 5.87
N THR A 168 10.65 -11.09 4.74
CA THR A 168 10.00 -10.97 3.41
C THR A 168 9.97 -12.27 2.63
N SER A 169 10.40 -13.38 3.23
CA SER A 169 10.55 -14.66 2.53
C SER A 169 9.97 -15.84 3.31
N TYR A 170 9.59 -16.87 2.55
CA TYR A 170 9.31 -18.21 3.08
C TYR A 170 10.35 -19.18 2.53
N GLU A 171 11.05 -19.89 3.42
CA GLU A 171 12.11 -20.85 3.05
C GLU A 171 13.16 -20.26 2.08
N GLY A 172 13.54 -18.99 2.31
CA GLY A 172 14.52 -18.28 1.48
C GLY A 172 13.97 -17.72 0.15
N VAL A 173 12.69 -17.95 -0.16
CA VAL A 173 12.04 -17.42 -1.37
C VAL A 173 11.18 -16.21 -0.99
N ARG A 174 11.50 -15.04 -1.57
CA ARG A 174 10.74 -13.81 -1.35
C ARG A 174 9.28 -13.94 -1.80
N PHE A 175 8.40 -13.29 -1.06
CA PHE A 175 6.99 -13.18 -1.43
C PHE A 175 6.86 -12.46 -2.78
N ARG A 176 6.03 -12.95 -3.69
CA ARG A 176 5.75 -12.33 -5.00
C ARG A 176 4.48 -11.49 -4.97
N TYR A 177 3.50 -11.94 -4.20
CA TYR A 177 2.23 -11.26 -4.01
C TYR A 177 1.57 -11.72 -2.71
N PHE A 178 0.50 -11.04 -2.31
CA PHE A 178 -0.43 -11.53 -1.30
C PHE A 178 -1.82 -11.71 -1.88
N SER A 179 -2.58 -12.72 -1.46
CA SER A 179 -3.90 -13.02 -2.01
C SER A 179 -5.01 -12.75 -1.00
N LEU A 180 -6.11 -12.18 -1.48
CA LEU A 180 -7.29 -11.90 -0.67
C LEU A 180 -8.57 -12.09 -1.49
N GLU A 181 -9.60 -12.63 -0.87
CA GLU A 181 -10.91 -12.81 -1.46
C GLU A 181 -11.52 -11.45 -1.83
N SER A 182 -12.07 -11.36 -3.05
CA SER A 182 -12.67 -10.14 -3.59
C SER A 182 -13.80 -9.57 -2.72
N GLU A 183 -14.54 -10.44 -2.00
CA GLU A 183 -15.58 -10.07 -1.05
C GLU A 183 -15.07 -9.19 0.11
N VAL A 184 -13.81 -9.37 0.53
CA VAL A 184 -13.22 -8.55 1.59
C VAL A 184 -13.01 -7.12 1.11
N ILE A 185 -12.48 -6.95 -0.10
CA ILE A 185 -12.33 -5.65 -0.74
C ILE A 185 -13.70 -5.00 -0.97
N LEU A 186 -14.69 -5.77 -1.43
CA LEU A 186 -16.04 -5.28 -1.65
C LEU A 186 -16.63 -4.69 -0.35
N ALA A 187 -16.46 -5.39 0.78
CA ALA A 187 -16.90 -4.88 2.08
C ALA A 187 -16.18 -3.57 2.50
N MET A 188 -14.91 -3.38 2.10
CA MET A 188 -14.18 -2.14 2.38
C MET A 188 -14.70 -0.95 1.56
N VAL A 189 -14.99 -1.16 0.26
CA VAL A 189 -15.46 -0.08 -0.63
C VAL A 189 -16.93 0.26 -0.41
N ASP A 190 -17.77 -0.74 -0.12
CA ASP A 190 -19.22 -0.54 0.10
C ASP A 190 -19.52 0.15 1.44
N SER A 191 -18.53 0.29 2.33
CA SER A 191 -18.71 0.90 3.65
C SER A 191 -18.99 2.41 3.65
N GLY A 192 -19.18 3.05 2.48
CA GLY A 192 -19.63 4.44 2.26
C GLY A 192 -18.66 5.53 2.74
N ASN A 193 -18.22 6.46 1.88
CA ASN A 193 -17.19 7.48 2.16
C ASN A 193 -15.75 6.94 2.38
N THR A 194 -15.43 5.72 1.93
CA THR A 194 -14.02 5.32 1.76
C THR A 194 -13.51 5.97 0.48
N ALA A 195 -12.49 6.82 0.56
CA ALA A 195 -11.86 7.38 -0.63
C ALA A 195 -10.74 6.45 -1.14
N ASN A 196 -9.94 5.91 -0.22
CA ASN A 196 -8.85 5.01 -0.54
C ASN A 196 -8.88 3.77 0.38
N ILE A 197 -8.50 2.63 -0.16
CA ILE A 197 -7.99 1.51 0.63
C ILE A 197 -6.49 1.74 0.80
N GLY A 198 -6.06 1.99 2.04
CA GLY A 198 -4.64 2.05 2.38
C GLY A 198 -4.12 0.66 2.71
N LEU A 199 -3.16 0.18 1.93
CA LEU A 199 -2.39 -1.01 2.26
C LEU A 199 -1.12 -0.61 2.99
N PHE A 200 -0.98 -1.13 4.21
CA PHE A 200 0.21 -1.00 5.03
C PHE A 200 0.93 -2.35 5.05
N LEU A 201 2.27 -2.32 5.07
CA LEU A 201 3.04 -3.52 5.36
C LEU A 201 3.23 -3.63 6.87
N GLY A 202 2.98 -4.81 7.41
CA GLY A 202 3.20 -5.14 8.81
C GLY A 202 3.80 -6.54 8.96
N LEU A 203 4.05 -6.96 10.19
CA LEU A 203 4.43 -8.34 10.51
C LEU A 203 3.25 -9.10 11.12
N ASN A 204 3.04 -10.34 10.68
CA ASN A 204 2.08 -11.26 11.29
C ASN A 204 2.66 -11.88 12.58
N THR A 205 1.85 -12.71 13.24
CA THR A 205 2.23 -13.44 14.46
C THR A 205 3.39 -14.43 14.28
N LYS A 206 3.75 -14.77 13.02
CA LYS A 206 4.92 -15.59 12.68
C LYS A 206 6.16 -14.74 12.35
N GLY A 207 6.09 -13.42 12.53
CA GLY A 207 7.18 -12.49 12.21
C GLY A 207 7.43 -12.28 10.72
N LYS A 208 6.49 -12.68 9.85
CA LYS A 208 6.61 -12.50 8.39
C LYS A 208 5.83 -11.28 7.91
N VAL A 209 6.36 -10.61 6.90
CA VAL A 209 5.70 -9.48 6.24
C VAL A 209 4.37 -9.91 5.65
N THR A 210 3.39 -9.04 5.79
CA THR A 210 2.00 -9.26 5.39
C THR A 210 1.33 -7.90 5.16
N THR A 211 0.15 -7.90 4.55
CA THR A 211 -0.60 -6.67 4.29
C THR A 211 -1.63 -6.42 5.38
N VAL A 212 -1.77 -5.15 5.76
CA VAL A 212 -2.83 -4.65 6.64
C VAL A 212 -3.62 -3.61 5.84
N LEU A 213 -4.91 -3.87 5.62
CA LEU A 213 -5.78 -3.02 4.83
C LEU A 213 -6.66 -2.16 5.73
N ILE A 214 -6.63 -0.85 5.49
CA ILE A 214 -7.39 0.14 6.28
C ILE A 214 -8.16 1.04 5.32
N GLY A 215 -9.46 1.22 5.58
CA GLY A 215 -10.25 2.22 4.87
C GLY A 215 -9.82 3.64 5.27
N LEU A 216 -9.54 4.49 4.28
CA LEU A 216 -9.13 5.88 4.48
C LEU A 216 -10.15 6.85 3.86
N ASP A 217 -10.31 8.01 4.48
CA ASP A 217 -11.12 9.10 3.93
C ASP A 217 -10.35 9.93 2.88
N LYS A 218 -10.97 10.99 2.37
CA LYS A 218 -10.39 11.87 1.34
C LYS A 218 -9.12 12.61 1.77
N ASN A 219 -8.84 12.69 3.08
CA ASN A 219 -7.64 13.30 3.64
C ASN A 219 -6.59 12.25 4.04
N ASN A 220 -6.79 10.99 3.62
CA ASN A 220 -6.02 9.83 4.03
C ASN A 220 -5.99 9.59 5.55
N ASP A 221 -7.01 10.08 6.27
CA ASP A 221 -7.19 9.75 7.67
C ASP A 221 -7.95 8.42 7.83
N ILE A 222 -7.69 7.73 8.94
CA ILE A 222 -8.29 6.43 9.25
C ILE A 222 -9.80 6.56 9.39
N LYS A 223 -10.53 5.82 8.57
CA LYS A 223 -11.98 5.88 8.53
C LYS A 223 -12.61 5.24 9.76
N LYS A 224 -13.51 5.99 10.39
CA LYS A 224 -14.36 5.55 11.49
C LYS A 224 -15.77 5.26 10.99
N THR A 225 -16.55 4.46 11.71
CA THR A 225 -17.96 4.18 11.34
C THR A 225 -18.82 5.46 11.32
N THR A 226 -18.52 6.40 12.23
CA THR A 226 -19.00 7.79 12.20
C THR A 226 -17.87 8.71 12.69
N PRO A 227 -17.92 10.03 12.43
CA PRO A 227 -16.83 10.95 12.81
C PRO A 227 -16.48 10.91 14.32
N THR A 228 -17.48 10.70 15.17
CA THR A 228 -17.33 10.63 16.63
C THR A 228 -17.15 9.22 17.16
N SER A 229 -17.27 8.20 16.31
CA SER A 229 -17.15 6.80 16.70
C SER A 229 -15.75 6.46 17.21
N LYS A 230 -15.70 5.52 18.16
CA LYS A 230 -14.47 4.82 18.55
C LYS A 230 -14.29 3.52 17.75
N GLU A 231 -15.20 3.22 16.84
CA GLU A 231 -15.12 2.02 16.00
C GLU A 231 -14.49 2.35 14.65
N ALA A 232 -13.48 1.57 14.25
CA ALA A 232 -12.95 1.63 12.90
C ALA A 232 -13.97 1.06 11.91
N ALA A 233 -14.11 1.69 10.74
CA ALA A 233 -15.08 1.25 9.73
C ALA A 233 -14.68 -0.10 9.11
N ALA A 234 -13.40 -0.25 8.76
CA ALA A 234 -12.85 -1.43 8.13
C ALA A 234 -11.34 -1.51 8.38
N VAL A 235 -10.92 -2.51 9.16
CA VAL A 235 -9.51 -2.89 9.34
C VAL A 235 -9.45 -4.38 9.09
N TYR A 236 -8.74 -4.74 8.03
CA TYR A 236 -8.63 -6.11 7.58
C TYR A 236 -7.16 -6.51 7.45
N ASP A 237 -7.01 -7.82 7.57
CA ASP A 237 -6.08 -8.66 6.87
C ASP A 237 -4.73 -9.03 7.50
N PHE A 238 -4.41 -10.31 7.30
CA PHE A 238 -3.05 -10.82 7.12
C PHE A 238 -3.06 -11.81 5.95
N SER A 239 -3.13 -11.29 4.73
CA SER A 239 -3.35 -12.09 3.52
C SER A 239 -2.27 -13.13 3.40
N GLU A 240 -2.64 -14.29 2.85
CA GLU A 240 -1.66 -15.32 2.62
C GLU A 240 -0.71 -14.81 1.52
N PRO A 241 0.63 -14.74 1.78
CA PRO A 241 1.58 -14.39 0.74
C PRO A 241 1.54 -15.39 -0.42
N CYS A 242 2.46 -15.29 -1.36
CA CYS A 242 2.87 -16.39 -2.20
C CYS A 242 4.38 -16.28 -2.39
N PRO A 243 5.17 -17.32 -2.10
CA PRO A 243 4.74 -18.60 -1.53
C PRO A 243 4.31 -18.45 -0.06
N PRO A 244 3.18 -19.08 0.32
CA PRO A 244 3.25 -20.21 1.25
C PRO A 244 2.37 -21.41 0.83
N LYS A 245 1.61 -21.34 -0.28
CA LYS A 245 0.77 -22.43 -0.85
C LYS A 245 0.59 -22.32 -2.38
N GLY A 246 1.66 -22.07 -3.13
CA GLY A 246 1.59 -22.00 -4.59
C GLY A 246 2.93 -22.30 -5.24
N ASP A 247 2.89 -22.95 -6.40
CA ASP A 247 4.07 -23.21 -7.23
C ASP A 247 4.57 -21.88 -7.83
N PRO A 248 5.82 -21.46 -7.53
CA PRO A 248 6.40 -20.23 -8.07
C PRO A 248 6.56 -20.21 -9.60
N ALA A 249 6.40 -21.34 -10.29
CA ALA A 249 6.74 -21.49 -11.71
C ALA A 249 5.59 -21.25 -12.72
N ASN A 250 4.33 -21.13 -12.30
CA ASN A 250 3.19 -21.27 -13.25
C ASN A 250 2.42 -19.99 -13.60
N PHE A 251 2.92 -18.78 -13.31
CA PHE A 251 2.09 -17.58 -13.48
C PHE A 251 2.88 -16.38 -14.04
N GLU A 252 3.26 -16.49 -15.32
CA GLU A 252 3.48 -15.32 -16.20
C GLU A 252 2.14 -14.72 -16.66
#